data_AF-A0A523YQK6-F1
#
_entry.id   AF-A0A523YQK6-F1
#
_cell.length_a   1.000
_cell.length_b   1.000
_cell.length_c   1.000
_cell.angle_alpha   90.00
_cell.angle_beta   90.00
_cell.angle_gamma   90.00
#
_symmetry.space_group_name_H-M   'P 1'
#
loop_
_entity.id
_entity.type
_entity.pdbx_description
1 polymer ?
#
loop_
_entity_poly.entity_id
_entity_poly.type
_entity_poly.pdbx_seq_one_letter_code
_entity_poly.pdbx_strand_id
1 'polypeptide(L)' 'MREVDMDFTRYLKETFEMMNEVGLLLASGDMDKSNVMAIGWGTAGIIWGKPVFIVLVRPSRYTYGLIEKIGQFTVNV' A
#
# COMPACT_ATOMS: atom_id res chain seq x y z
N MET A 1 -7.29 -15.30 1.92
CA MET A 1 -6.72 -14.52 3.03
C MET A 1 -7.86 -14.18 3.98
N ARG A 2 -7.70 -14.32 5.30
CA ARG A 2 -8.75 -13.94 6.25
C ARG A 2 -8.60 -12.45 6.54
N GLU A 3 -9.63 -11.67 6.25
CA GLU A 3 -9.68 -10.28 6.70
C GLU A 3 -9.91 -10.26 8.20
N VAL A 4 -9.03 -9.59 8.93
CA VAL A 4 -9.10 -9.43 10.37
C VAL A 4 -9.14 -7.93 10.62
N ASP A 5 -10.21 -7.47 11.26
CA ASP A 5 -10.29 -6.08 11.71
C ASP A 5 -9.30 -5.88 12.86
N MET A 6 -8.43 -4.89 12.72
CA MET A 6 -7.34 -4.61 13.65
C MET A 6 -7.17 -3.11 13.80
N ASP A 7 -6.71 -2.70 14.99
CA ASP A 7 -6.27 -1.33 15.20
C ASP A 7 -5.15 -0.97 14.21
N PHE A 8 -5.34 0.13 13.47
CA PHE A 8 -4.42 0.53 12.40
C PHE A 8 -3.00 0.85 12.92
N THR A 9 -2.85 1.17 14.21
CA THR A 9 -1.55 1.48 14.82
C THR A 9 -0.73 0.25 15.16
N ARG A 10 -1.37 -0.94 15.19
CA ARG A 10 -0.78 -2.19 15.70
C ARG A 10 0.58 -2.55 15.11
N TYR A 11 0.79 -2.27 13.82
CA TYR A 11 2.01 -2.61 13.08
C TYR A 11 2.69 -1.40 12.44
N LEU A 12 2.34 -0.17 12.85
CA LEU A 12 2.89 1.03 12.19
C LEU A 12 4.40 1.16 12.38
N LYS A 13 4.92 0.81 13.56
CA LYS A 13 6.35 0.89 13.87
C LYS A 13 7.13 -0.03 12.94
N GLU A 14 6.74 -1.30 12.89
CA GLU A 14 7.36 -2.33 12.05
C GLU A 14 7.23 -1.98 10.56
N THR A 15 6.07 -1.47 10.15
CA THR A 15 5.85 -1.00 8.77
C THR A 15 6.83 0.11 8.38
N PHE A 16 7.03 1.10 9.26
CA PHE A 16 7.97 2.18 8.99
C PHE A 16 9.43 1.74 9.04
N GLU A 17 9.80 0.82 9.94
CA GLU A 17 11.13 0.22 10.00
C GLU A 17 11.45 -0.53 8.71
N MET A 18 10.58 -1.45 8.29
CA MET A 18 10.76 -2.23 7.05
C MET A 18 10.82 -1.33 5.81
N MET A 19 9.95 -0.31 5.74
CA MET A 19 9.94 0.63 4.63
C MET A 19 11.25 1.42 4.51
N ASN A 20 11.87 1.76 5.64
CA ASN A 20 13.12 2.51 5.68
C ASN A 20 14.35 1.62 5.40
N GLU A 21 14.34 0.36 5.84
CA GLU A 21 15.48 -0.55 5.70
C GLU A 21 15.55 -1.24 4.34
N VAL A 22 14.45 -1.86 3.90
CA VAL A 22 14.42 -2.73 2.71
C VAL A 22 13.34 -2.36 1.71
N GLY A 23 12.41 -1.49 2.09
CA GLY A 23 11.25 -1.12 1.30
C GLY A 23 10.08 -2.11 1.45
N LEU A 24 8.94 -1.75 0.88
CA LEU A 24 7.69 -2.52 0.90
C LEU A 24 7.27 -2.87 -0.54
N LEU A 25 6.26 -3.73 -0.68
CA LEU A 25 5.69 -4.07 -1.99
C LEU A 25 4.27 -3.53 -2.13
N LEU A 26 4.04 -2.71 -3.16
CA LEU A 26 2.71 -2.29 -3.57
C LEU A 26 2.19 -3.22 -4.68
N ALA A 27 1.02 -3.79 -4.48
CA ALA A 27 0.34 -4.65 -5.44
C ALA A 27 -1.03 -4.08 -5.83
N SER A 28 -1.40 -4.23 -7.11
CA SER A 28 -2.76 -3.95 -7.58
C SER A 28 -3.08 -4.85 -8.77
N GLY A 29 -4.34 -5.25 -8.91
CA GLY A 29 -4.79 -6.14 -9.97
C GLY A 29 -5.99 -7.00 -9.57
N ASP A 30 -6.39 -7.84 -10.51
CA ASP A 30 -7.42 -8.87 -10.35
C ASP A 30 -6.82 -10.25 -10.69
N MET A 31 -7.69 -11.27 -10.83
CA MET A 31 -7.28 -12.65 -11.16
C MET A 31 -6.69 -12.78 -12.57
N ASP A 32 -7.05 -11.89 -13.50
CA ASP A 32 -6.58 -11.94 -14.88
C ASP A 32 -5.26 -11.19 -15.04
N LYS A 33 -5.13 -10.07 -14.34
CA LYS A 33 -4.00 -9.15 -14.51
C LYS A 33 -3.65 -8.43 -13.22
N SER A 34 -2.42 -8.67 -12.76
CA SER A 34 -1.86 -8.01 -11.59
C SER A 34 -0.42 -7.57 -11.80
N ASN A 35 0.02 -6.60 -11.00
CA ASN A 35 1.41 -6.21 -10.94
C ASN A 35 1.81 -5.85 -9.51
N VAL A 36 3.08 -6.11 -9.19
CA VAL A 36 3.72 -5.73 -7.94
C VAL A 36 4.86 -4.76 -8.24
N MET A 37 5.07 -3.78 -7.38
CA MET A 37 6.21 -2.88 -7.43
C MET A 37 6.79 -2.59 -6.05
N ALA A 38 8.11 -2.46 -5.95
CA ALA A 38 8.75 -1.96 -4.74
C ALA A 38 8.46 -0.48 -4.50
N ILE A 39 8.25 -0.12 -3.24
CA ILE A 39 8.12 1.26 -2.74
C ILE A 39 9.04 1.43 -1.52
N GLY A 40 9.69 2.58 -1.42
CA GLY A 40 10.51 2.96 -0.25
C GLY A 40 9.95 4.19 0.46
N TRP A 41 8.67 4.49 0.25
CA TRP A 41 8.00 5.69 0.78
C TRP A 41 6.51 5.44 0.95
N GLY A 42 5.93 6.13 1.92
CA GLY A 42 4.52 6.08 2.27
C GLY A 42 4.24 6.93 3.50
N THR A 43 2.98 7.28 3.72
CA THR A 43 2.55 8.02 4.92
C THR A 43 1.31 7.36 5.48
N ALA A 44 1.37 6.97 6.75
CA ALA A 44 0.21 6.50 7.49
C ALA A 44 -0.18 7.55 8.53
N GLY A 45 -1.48 7.75 8.75
CA GLY A 45 -1.96 8.73 9.71
C GLY A 45 -3.48 8.80 9.77
N ILE A 46 -3.99 9.89 10.32
CA ILE A 46 -5.42 10.16 10.44
C ILE A 46 -5.76 11.44 9.69
N ILE A 47 -6.72 11.38 8.77
CA ILE A 47 -7.28 12.54 8.07
C ILE A 47 -8.80 12.56 8.31
N TRP A 48 -9.32 13.68 8.81
CA TRP A 48 -10.74 13.85 9.15
C TRP A 48 -11.30 12.74 10.06
N GLY A 49 -10.52 12.31 11.04
CA GLY A 49 -10.91 11.25 11.98
C GLY A 49 -10.89 9.83 11.38
N LYS A 50 -10.36 9.65 10.16
CA LYS A 50 -10.24 8.34 9.51
C LYS A 50 -8.79 7.94 9.34
N PRO A 51 -8.40 6.69 9.66
CA PRO A 51 -7.07 6.20 9.35
C PRO A 51 -6.86 6.13 7.83
N VAL A 52 -5.68 6.54 7.39
CA VAL A 52 -5.29 6.57 5.97
C VAL A 52 -3.87 6.04 5.79
N PHE A 53 -3.62 5.38 4.66
CA PHE A 53 -2.29 5.07 4.17
C PHE A 53 -2.15 5.63 2.75
N ILE A 54 -1.17 6.51 2.55
CA ILE A 54 -0.97 7.27 1.33
C ILE A 54 0.35 6.85 0.70
N VAL A 55 0.31 6.50 -0.60
CA VAL A 55 1.50 6.19 -1.40
C VAL A 55 1.48 7.05 -2.66
N LEU A 56 2.61 7.67 -2.98
CA LEU A 56 2.78 8.43 -4.22
C LEU A 56 3.24 7.50 -5.33
N VAL A 57 2.38 7.29 -6.34
CA VAL A 57 2.69 6.44 -7.51
C VAL A 57 2.80 7.32 -8.75
N ARG A 58 3.92 7.24 -9.47
CA ARG A 58 4.11 7.99 -10.72
C ARG A 58 3.22 7.43 -11.83
N PRO A 59 2.56 8.28 -12.65
CA PRO A 59 1.70 7.82 -13.74
C PRO A 59 2.39 6.91 -14.77
N SER A 60 3.72 7.05 -14.94
CA SER A 60 4.50 6.19 -15.84
C SER A 60 4.70 4.76 -15.33
N ARG A 61 4.37 4.46 -14.07
CA ARG A 61 4.46 3.10 -13.54
C ARG A 61 3.30 2.28 -14.07
N TYR A 62 3.57 1.11 -14.60
CA TYR A 62 2.55 0.19 -15.09
C TYR A 62 1.45 -0.08 -14.05
N THR A 63 1.81 -0.21 -12.77
CA THR A 63 0.86 -0.39 -11.66
C THR A 63 -0.13 0.76 -11.52
N TYR A 64 0.23 1.99 -11.91
CA TYR A 64 -0.68 3.15 -11.82
C TYR A 64 -1.98 2.91 -12.59
N GLY A 65 -1.88 2.44 -13.84
CA GLY A 65 -3.08 2.12 -14.64
C GLY A 65 -3.92 0.98 -14.05
N LEU A 66 -3.30 0.04 -13.34
CA LEU A 66 -4.04 -1.00 -12.60
C LEU A 66 -4.77 -0.40 -11.39
N ILE A 67 -4.12 0.47 -10.62
CA ILE A 67 -4.74 1.16 -9.47
C ILE A 67 -5.96 1.97 -9.93
N GLU A 68 -5.83 2.74 -11.02
CA GLU A 68 -6.95 3.53 -11.57
C GLU A 68 -8.11 2.65 -12.04
N LYS A 69 -7.82 1.47 -12.64
CA LYS A 69 -8.84 0.53 -13.12
C LYS A 69 -9.54 -0.20 -11.97
N ILE A 70 -8.78 -0.67 -10.98
CA ILE A 70 -9.26 -1.53 -9.88
C ILE A 70 -9.85 -0.70 -8.73
N GLY A 71 -9.35 0.53 -8.53
CA GLY A 71 -9.74 1.40 -7.42
C GLY A 71 -9.16 0.98 -6.06
N GLN A 72 -8.29 -0.04 -6.04
CA GLN A 72 -7.69 -0.59 -4.82
C GLN A 72 -6.23 -1.00 -5.04
N PHE A 73 -5.48 -1.03 -3.95
CA PHE A 73 -4.12 -1.55 -3.88
C PHE A 73 -3.83 -2.10 -2.49
N THR A 74 -2.80 -2.93 -2.40
CA THR A 74 -2.29 -3.49 -1.14
C THR A 74 -0.84 -3.09 -0.95
N VAL A 75 -0.45 -2.71 0.26
CA VAL A 75 0.96 -2.58 0.67
C VAL A 75 1.32 -3.78 1.52
N ASN A 76 2.37 -4.49 1.12
CA ASN A 76 2.86 -5.68 1.80
C ASN A 76 4.16 -5.32 2.51
N VAL A 77 4.16 -5.58 3.82
CA VAL A 77 5.25 -5.37 4.76
C VAL A 77 5.97 -6.69 5.00
#